data_AF-A0A3B0W714-F1
#
_entry.id   AF-A0A3B0W714-F1
#
_cell.length_a   1.000
_cell.length_b   1.000
_cell.length_c   1.000
_cell.angle_alpha   90.00
_cell.angle_beta   90.00
_cell.angle_gamma   90.00
#
_symmetry.space_group_name_H-M   'P 1'
#
loop_
_entity.id
_entity.type
_entity.pdbx_description
1 polymer ?
#
loop_
_entity_poly.entity_id
_entity_poly.type
_entity_poly.pdbx_seq_one_letter_code
_entity_poly.pdbx_strand_id
1 'polypeptide(L)' 'MALDQLEAFLHKMQSEPALKDEVIMATTADDVARIALKLGFEFSGDELLRISGKKVGKVTFIKGHHPGEYN' A
#
# COMPACT_ATOMS: atom_id res chain seq x y z
N MET A 1 -0.42 -16.28 4.38
CA MET A 1 -1.21 -15.60 5.43
C MET A 1 -1.09 -14.09 5.30
N ALA A 2 0.11 -13.49 5.21
CA ALA A 2 0.27 -12.05 4.92
C ALA A 2 0.13 -11.63 3.44
N LEU A 3 0.73 -12.40 2.51
CA LEU A 3 0.80 -12.00 1.10
C LEU A 3 -0.57 -11.95 0.41
N ASP A 4 -1.47 -12.86 0.77
CA ASP A 4 -2.83 -12.95 0.23
C ASP A 4 -3.68 -11.72 0.60
N GLN A 5 -3.58 -11.26 1.85
CA GLN A 5 -4.24 -10.04 2.34
C GLN A 5 -3.70 -8.80 1.64
N LEU A 6 -2.38 -8.73 1.46
CA LEU A 6 -1.73 -7.69 0.70
C LEU A 6 -2.20 -7.69 -0.76
N GLU A 7 -2.23 -8.84 -1.45
CA GLU A 7 -2.68 -8.94 -2.83
C GLU A 7 -4.15 -8.53 -2.99
N ALA A 8 -5.02 -8.97 -2.07
CA ALA A 8 -6.42 -8.57 -2.03
C ALA A 8 -6.58 -7.06 -1.79
N PHE A 9 -5.77 -6.47 -0.92
CA PHE A 9 -5.72 -5.03 -0.70
C PHE A 9 -5.29 -4.27 -1.96
N LEU A 10 -4.25 -4.72 -2.67
CA LEU A 10 -3.80 -4.11 -3.92
C LEU A 10 -4.86 -4.22 -5.03
N HIS A 11 -5.59 -5.32 -5.07
CA HIS A 11 -6.69 -5.50 -6.00
C HIS A 11 -7.83 -4.53 -5.70
N LYS A 12 -8.18 -4.38 -4.42
CA LYS A 12 -9.21 -3.43 -3.97
C LYS A 12 -8.80 -1.98 -4.22
N MET A 13 -7.54 -1.61 -3.94
CA MET A 13 -6.99 -0.28 -4.22
C MET A 13 -7.01 0.06 -5.73
N GLN A 14 -6.84 -0.92 -6.62
CA GLN A 14 -6.98 -0.69 -8.07
C GLN A 14 -8.42 -0.44 -8.49
N SER A 15 -9.40 -1.00 -7.77
CA SER A 15 -10.82 -0.83 -8.07
C SER A 15 -11.45 0.37 -7.36
N GLU A 16 -10.87 0.83 -6.24
CA GLU A 16 -11.36 1.95 -5.44
C GLU A 16 -10.39 3.15 -5.49
N PRO A 17 -10.68 4.19 -6.28
CA PRO A 17 -9.80 5.35 -6.39
C PRO A 17 -9.68 6.14 -5.08
N ALA A 18 -10.70 6.13 -4.22
CA ALA A 18 -10.64 6.77 -2.90
C ALA A 18 -9.60 6.09 -1.98
N LEU A 19 -9.53 4.74 -2.03
CA LEU A 19 -8.52 4.00 -1.28
C LEU A 19 -7.12 4.27 -1.82
N LYS A 20 -6.98 4.38 -3.14
CA LYS A 20 -5.72 4.77 -3.76
C LYS A 20 -5.26 6.15 -3.30
N ASP A 21 -6.18 7.11 -3.18
CA ASP A 21 -5.87 8.46 -2.71
C ASP A 21 -5.37 8.45 -1.24
N GLU A 22 -6.06 7.72 -0.36
CA GLU A 22 -5.58 7.52 1.02
C GLU A 22 -4.19 6.89 1.08
N VAL A 23 -3.92 5.87 0.25
CA VAL A 23 -2.61 5.22 0.20
C VAL A 23 -1.52 6.12 -0.40
N ILE A 24 -1.89 7.04 -1.30
CA ILE A 24 -0.95 8.06 -1.83
C ILE A 24 -0.66 9.13 -0.78
N MET A 25 -1.66 9.51 0.02
CA MET A 25 -1.48 10.44 1.15
C MET A 25 -0.65 9.82 2.29
N ALA A 26 -0.64 8.49 2.40
CA ALA A 26 0.15 7.76 3.37
C ALA A 26 1.65 8.00 3.16
N THR A 27 2.32 8.50 4.20
CA THR A 27 3.74 8.89 4.13
C THR A 27 4.69 7.73 4.45
N THR A 28 4.19 6.64 5.05
CA THR A 28 5.00 5.50 5.45
C THR A 28 4.27 4.19 5.19
N ALA A 29 5.04 3.10 5.07
CA ALA A 29 4.48 1.75 4.95
C ALA A 29 3.62 1.36 6.17
N ASP A 30 3.92 1.88 7.36
CA ASP A 30 3.09 1.71 8.55
C ASP A 30 1.71 2.36 8.39
N ASP A 31 1.68 3.55 7.79
CA ASP A 31 0.42 4.28 7.57
C ASP A 31 -0.47 3.56 6.56
N VAL A 32 0.12 3.00 5.49
CA VAL A 32 -0.60 2.11 4.55
C VAL A 32 -1.12 0.85 5.25
N ALA A 33 -0.33 0.23 6.13
CA ALA A 33 -0.77 -0.91 6.93
C ALA A 33 -1.95 -0.55 7.85
N ARG A 34 -1.96 0.66 8.44
CA ARG A 34 -3.10 1.15 9.23
C ARG A 34 -4.35 1.40 8.39
N ILE A 35 -4.22 1.90 7.17
CA ILE A 35 -5.35 2.06 6.24
C ILE A 35 -5.94 0.68 5.87
N ALA A 36 -5.07 -0.28 5.58
CA ALA A 36 -5.48 -1.63 5.25
C ALA A 36 -6.13 -2.34 6.43
N LEU A 37 -5.61 -2.14 7.65
CA LEU A 37 -6.19 -2.67 8.88
C LEU A 37 -7.62 -2.17 9.12
N LYS A 38 -7.92 -0.90 8.82
CA LYS A 38 -9.29 -0.34 8.89
C LYS A 38 -10.26 -1.05 7.94
N LEU A 39 -9.75 -1.58 6.83
CA LEU A 39 -10.51 -2.32 5.83
C LEU A 39 -10.59 -3.82 6.11
N GLY A 40 -9.96 -4.29 7.19
CA GLY A 40 -9.93 -5.70 7.58
C GLY A 40 -8.77 -6.50 6.99
N PHE A 41 -7.77 -5.84 6.39
CA PHE A 41 -6.55 -6.49 5.93
C PHE A 41 -5.46 -6.41 7.00
N GLU A 42 -4.99 -7.56 7.48
CA GLU A 42 -3.87 -7.63 8.42
C GLU A 42 -2.57 -7.92 7.68
N PHE A 43 -1.77 -6.88 7.49
CA PHE A 43 -0.37 -6.99 7.06
C PHE A 43 0.49 -5.92 7.71
N SER A 44 1.79 -6.18 7.82
CA SER A 44 2.73 -5.25 8.44
C SER A 44 3.37 -4.29 7.44
N GLY A 45 3.73 -3.09 7.88
CA GLY A 45 4.59 -2.18 7.11
C GLY A 45 5.95 -2.79 6.74
N ASP A 46 6.48 -3.72 7.54
CA ASP A 46 7.70 -4.48 7.21
C ASP A 46 7.49 -5.42 6.00
N GLU A 47 6.32 -6.06 5.91
CA GLU A 47 5.99 -6.90 4.75
C GLU A 47 5.87 -6.05 3.49
N LEU A 48 5.26 -4.86 3.58
CA LEU A 48 5.26 -3.85 2.52
C LEU A 48 6.68 -3.41 2.14
N LEU A 49 7.59 -3.29 3.11
CA LEU A 49 8.99 -2.93 2.84
C LEU A 49 9.79 -4.07 2.20
N ARG A 50 9.50 -5.33 2.53
CA ARG A 50 10.12 -6.50 1.87
C ARG A 50 9.72 -6.64 0.42
N ILE A 51 8.50 -6.22 0.08
CA ILE A 51 8.04 -6.10 -1.30
C ILE A 51 8.33 -4.70 -1.89
N SER A 52 8.65 -3.68 -1.11
CA SER A 52 9.12 -2.39 -1.61
C SER A 52 10.52 -2.56 -2.22
N GLY A 53 10.59 -2.51 -3.55
CA GLY A 53 11.78 -2.91 -4.33
C GLY A 53 11.59 -4.23 -5.10
N LYS A 54 10.48 -4.93 -4.89
CA LYS A 54 9.99 -6.05 -5.72
C LYS A 54 8.63 -5.70 -6.31
N LYS A 55 8.37 -6.16 -7.53
CA LYS A 55 7.06 -5.97 -8.18
C LYS A 55 6.07 -6.97 -7.59
N VAL A 56 4.98 -6.52 -6.99
CA VAL A 56 3.86 -7.40 -6.59
C VAL A 56 2.73 -7.19 -7.58
N GLY A 57 2.60 -8.13 -8.53
CA GLY A 57 1.66 -8.01 -9.64
C GLY A 57 1.96 -6.78 -10.52
N LYS A 58 0.98 -5.86 -10.63
CA LYS A 58 1.08 -4.59 -11.38
C LYS A 58 1.53 -3.40 -10.54
N VAL A 59 1.53 -3.52 -9.20
CA VAL A 59 1.85 -2.39 -8.30
C VAL A 59 3.33 -2.47 -7.93
N THR A 60 4.08 -1.44 -8.31
CA THR A 60 5.49 -1.31 -7.95
C THR A 60 5.58 -0.37 -6.76
N PHE A 61 5.89 -0.90 -5.58
CA PHE A 61 6.20 -0.08 -4.41
C PHE A 61 7.64 0.40 -4.54
N ILE A 62 7.77 1.67 -4.90
CA ILE A 62 9.04 2.36 -4.94
C ILE A 62 9.17 3.06 -3.60
N LYS A 63 10.31 2.89 -2.92
CA LYS A 63 10.62 3.64 -1.69
C LYS A 63 10.60 5.12 -2.07
N GLY A 64 9.50 5.81 -1.76
CA GLY A 64 9.25 7.16 -2.21
C GLY A 64 10.27 8.12 -1.60
N HIS A 65 11.20 8.62 -2.40
CA HIS A 65 11.71 9.96 -2.20
C HIS A 65 10.56 10.87 -2.60
N HIS A 66 9.91 11.51 -1.61
CA HIS A 66 8.70 12.30 -1.77
C HIS A 66 8.91 13.31 -2.91
N PRO A 67 8.14 13.31 -4.00
CA PRO A 67 7.81 14.53 -4.68
C PRO A 67 6.61 15.09 -3.92
N GLY A 68 6.89 16.04 -3.03
CA GLY A 68 5.85 16.99 -2.64
C GLY A 68 5.27 17.62 -3.92
N GLU A 69 4.03 18.09 -3.80
CA GLU A 69 3.25 18.79 -4.82
C GLU A 69 2.34 17.88 -5.67
N TYR A 70 1.23 17.46 -5.06
CA TYR A 70 -0.05 17.43 -5.76
C TYR A 70 -0.80 18.71 -5.40
N ASN A 71 -0.92 19.61 -6.39
CA ASN A 71 -1.78 20.78 -6.38
C ASN A 71 -3.06 20.49 -7.18
#